data_AF-A0A9E2QVC2-F1
#
_entry.id   AF-A0A9E2QVC2-F1
#
_cell.length_a   1.000
_cell.length_b   1.000
_cell.length_c   1.000
_cell.angle_alpha   90.00
_cell.angle_beta   90.00
_cell.angle_gamma   90.00
#
_symmetry.space_group_name_H-M   'P 1'
#
loop_
_entity.id
_entity.type
_entity.pdbx_description
1 polymer ?
#
loop_
_entity_poly.entity_id
_entity_poly.type
_entity_poly.pdbx_seq_one_letter_code
_entity_poly.pdbx_strand_id
1 'polypeptide(L)'
;MAELRAGLAAARAGGATRLGDRALWLVSREEGDTLRGDIHAISPTPYDEVRQALRRASAWCELLILHLNVKFCRAEGSAGEESLVVGLGRKFEQPLGDAHWIRLAFRQQESSDRRFAVGLQAAEGPLGTRNYRIALEAAPQGERETLLHVTYAYQSSWTARAAMQVYLATAGSDKVGFSREGAGAAAPLVGGMRGSLERNAMRYYLAIEAWLGTLGLAPAERQHRALEEWFSATERYPRQLQEVTRKEYIAMKTREIQRQQSRVRTPLD
;
A
#
# COMPACT_ATOMS: atom_id res chain seq x y z
N MET A 1 17.76 -1.45 12.61
CA MET A 1 18.63 -2.30 11.77
C MET A 1 18.50 -3.79 12.08
N ALA A 2 18.84 -4.24 13.28
CA ALA A 2 18.82 -5.67 13.64
C ALA A 2 17.42 -6.29 13.48
N GLU A 3 16.37 -5.61 13.94
CA GLU A 3 14.99 -6.09 13.85
C GLU A 3 14.51 -6.25 12.41
N LEU A 4 14.79 -5.29 11.52
CA LEU A 4 14.44 -5.38 10.09
C LEU A 4 15.11 -6.57 9.40
N ARG A 5 16.40 -6.77 9.66
CA ARG A 5 17.16 -7.90 9.09
C ARG A 5 16.69 -9.23 9.68
N ALA A 6 16.39 -9.28 10.99
CA ALA A 6 15.81 -10.43 11.64
C ALA A 6 14.42 -10.75 11.08
N GLY A 7 13.58 -9.75 10.83
CA GLY A 7 12.27 -9.89 10.20
C GLY A 7 12.37 -10.46 8.79
N LEU A 8 13.28 -9.94 7.96
CA LEU A 8 13.54 -10.52 6.63
C LEU A 8 14.09 -11.96 6.72
N ALA A 9 15.00 -12.24 7.65
CA ALA A 9 15.53 -13.59 7.84
C ALA A 9 14.44 -14.57 8.28
N ALA A 10 13.57 -14.15 9.20
CA ALA A 10 12.41 -14.92 9.65
C ALA A 10 11.42 -15.14 8.51
N ALA A 11 11.12 -14.13 7.69
CA ALA A 11 10.29 -14.29 6.50
C ALA A 11 10.90 -15.29 5.51
N ARG A 12 12.21 -15.25 5.27
CA ARG A 12 12.92 -16.23 4.42
C ARG A 12 12.86 -17.65 4.98
N ALA A 13 12.92 -17.80 6.30
CA ALA A 13 12.96 -19.10 6.96
C ALA A 13 11.57 -19.70 7.24
N GLY A 14 10.51 -18.88 7.34
CA GLY A 14 9.22 -19.30 7.84
C GLY A 14 8.04 -18.77 7.02
N GLY A 15 7.39 -19.66 6.26
CA GLY A 15 6.03 -19.50 5.73
C GLY A 15 5.75 -18.31 4.81
N ALA A 16 6.70 -17.40 4.59
CA ALA A 16 6.50 -16.26 3.72
C ALA A 16 6.43 -16.71 2.26
N THR A 17 5.57 -16.03 1.50
CA THR A 17 5.48 -16.24 0.07
C THR A 17 6.54 -15.39 -0.62
N ARG A 18 7.54 -16.03 -1.23
CA ARG A 18 8.50 -15.36 -2.12
C ARG A 18 7.82 -15.07 -3.45
N LEU A 19 7.90 -13.81 -3.91
CA LEU A 19 7.17 -13.35 -5.09
C LEU A 19 8.11 -12.98 -6.24
N GLY A 20 8.04 -13.75 -7.33
CA GLY A 20 8.88 -13.58 -8.51
C GLY A 20 10.38 -13.76 -8.21
N ASP A 21 11.22 -13.27 -9.12
CA ASP A 21 12.69 -13.38 -9.00
C ASP A 21 13.28 -12.32 -8.07
N ARG A 22 12.48 -11.33 -7.67
CA ARG A 22 12.89 -10.25 -6.78
C ARG A 22 13.02 -10.73 -5.34
N ALA A 23 13.86 -10.04 -4.58
CA ALA A 23 13.97 -10.20 -3.14
C ALA A 23 12.73 -9.57 -2.46
N LEU A 24 11.59 -10.24 -2.58
CA LEU A 24 10.27 -9.82 -2.09
C LEU A 24 9.57 -10.98 -1.38
N TRP A 25 9.15 -10.76 -0.14
CA TRP A 25 8.46 -11.74 0.70
C TRP A 25 7.20 -11.11 1.30
N LEU A 26 6.10 -11.85 1.21
CA LEU A 26 4.83 -11.50 1.85
C LEU A 26 4.55 -12.46 2.99
N VAL A 27 4.22 -11.90 4.15
CA VAL A 27 3.67 -12.63 5.31
C VAL A 27 2.31 -12.04 5.62
N SER A 28 1.29 -12.88 5.77
CA SER A 28 -0.06 -12.44 6.14
C SER A 28 -0.55 -13.22 7.35
N ARG A 29 -1.24 -12.54 8.25
CA ARG A 29 -1.82 -13.11 9.46
C ARG A 29 -3.23 -12.59 9.67
N GLU A 30 -4.09 -13.50 10.11
CA GLU A 30 -5.44 -13.22 10.59
C GLU A 30 -5.53 -13.83 11.98
N GLU A 31 -5.48 -12.99 13.01
CA GLU A 31 -5.43 -13.39 14.42
C GLU A 31 -6.53 -12.66 15.18
N GLY A 32 -7.55 -13.40 15.61
CA GLY A 32 -8.73 -12.83 16.26
C GLY A 32 -9.39 -11.75 15.39
N ASP A 33 -9.39 -10.52 15.89
CA ASP A 33 -9.98 -9.38 15.19
C ASP A 33 -9.01 -8.60 14.28
N THR A 34 -7.74 -9.02 14.23
CA THR A 34 -6.66 -8.27 13.59
C THR A 34 -6.22 -8.95 12.30
N LEU A 35 -6.13 -8.16 11.22
CA LEU A 35 -5.54 -8.58 9.95
C LEU A 35 -4.28 -7.77 9.69
N ARG A 36 -3.19 -8.46 9.35
CA ARG A 36 -1.88 -7.85 9.11
C ARG A 36 -1.17 -8.50 7.93
N GLY A 37 -0.76 -7.69 6.95
CA GLY A 37 0.09 -8.08 5.84
C GLY A 37 1.41 -7.33 5.93
N ASP A 38 2.51 -8.07 5.96
CA ASP A 38 3.87 -7.57 5.97
C ASP A 38 4.57 -7.92 4.66
N ILE A 39 5.19 -6.91 4.05
CA ILE A 39 6.04 -7.05 2.88
C ILE A 39 7.48 -6.76 3.31
N HIS A 40 8.38 -7.71 3.09
CA HIS A 40 9.82 -7.51 3.22
C HIS A 40 10.43 -7.49 1.82
N ALA A 41 11.17 -6.43 1.50
CA ALA A 41 11.73 -6.27 0.16
C ALA A 41 13.13 -5.64 0.19
N ILE A 42 13.91 -5.88 -0.86
CA ILE A 42 15.12 -5.10 -1.15
C ILE A 42 14.82 -4.18 -2.33
N SER A 43 14.84 -2.87 -2.07
CA SER A 43 14.69 -1.84 -3.09
C SER A 43 16.06 -1.49 -3.69
N PRO A 44 16.16 -1.29 -5.01
CA PRO A 44 17.38 -0.80 -5.67
C PRO A 44 17.61 0.71 -5.47
N THR A 45 16.71 1.41 -4.77
CA THR A 45 16.87 2.83 -4.45
C THR A 45 17.79 2.99 -3.22
N PRO A 46 18.80 3.88 -3.28
CA PRO A 46 19.67 4.15 -2.14
C PRO A 46 18.91 4.65 -0.90
N TYR A 47 19.37 4.24 0.28
CA TYR A 47 18.66 4.50 1.54
C TYR A 47 18.39 5.98 1.81
N ASP A 48 19.37 6.85 1.54
CA ASP A 48 19.21 8.28 1.77
C ASP A 48 18.15 8.90 0.84
N GLU A 49 18.03 8.41 -0.39
CA GLU A 49 16.96 8.82 -1.30
C GLU A 49 15.59 8.38 -0.78
N VAL A 50 15.46 7.11 -0.33
CA VAL A 50 14.22 6.59 0.28
C VAL A 50 13.82 7.44 1.49
N ARG A 51 14.77 7.68 2.41
CA ARG A 51 14.57 8.47 3.64
C ARG A 51 14.14 9.90 3.32
N GLN A 52 14.86 10.58 2.43
CA GLN A 52 14.55 11.98 2.08
C GLN A 52 13.22 12.13 1.34
N ALA A 53 12.87 11.15 0.50
CA ALA A 53 11.67 11.18 -0.29
C ALA A 53 10.42 10.92 0.56
N LEU A 54 10.46 9.94 1.46
CA LEU A 54 9.28 9.48 2.22
C LEU A 54 9.07 10.18 3.57
N ARG A 55 9.94 11.10 3.99
CA ARG A 55 9.79 11.86 5.26
C ARG A 55 8.67 12.91 5.26
N ARG A 56 8.13 13.27 4.08
CA ARG A 56 7.11 14.32 3.93
C ARG A 56 5.74 13.72 3.69
N ALA A 57 4.71 14.19 4.40
CA ALA A 57 3.34 13.75 4.21
C ALA A 57 2.85 13.94 2.75
N SER A 58 3.26 15.03 2.08
CA SER A 58 2.89 15.29 0.68
C SER A 58 3.34 14.20 -0.30
N ALA A 59 4.51 13.61 -0.08
CA ALA A 59 5.02 12.51 -0.89
C ALA A 59 4.16 11.25 -0.77
N TRP A 60 3.57 11.03 0.41
CA TRP A 60 2.63 9.93 0.61
C TRP A 60 1.35 10.13 -0.20
N CYS A 61 0.89 11.36 -0.44
CA CYS A 61 -0.23 11.55 -1.36
C CYS A 61 0.13 11.33 -2.84
N GLU A 62 1.37 11.62 -3.25
CA GLU A 62 1.85 11.30 -4.59
C GLU A 62 1.96 9.80 -4.85
N LEU A 63 2.29 9.00 -3.83
CA LEU A 63 2.35 7.53 -3.97
C LEU A 63 0.99 6.86 -3.74
N LEU A 64 0.18 7.30 -2.77
CA LEU A 64 -1.10 6.68 -2.45
C LEU A 64 -2.10 6.83 -3.61
N ILE A 65 -2.06 7.96 -4.33
CA ILE A 65 -2.96 8.19 -5.47
C ILE A 65 -2.76 7.18 -6.61
N LEU A 66 -1.60 6.52 -6.68
CA LEU A 66 -1.33 5.42 -7.64
C LEU A 66 -2.25 4.22 -7.37
N HIS A 67 -2.61 3.98 -6.11
CA HIS A 67 -3.46 2.86 -5.74
C HIS A 67 -4.85 2.97 -6.39
N LEU A 68 -5.31 1.92 -7.07
CA LEU A 68 -6.56 1.87 -7.84
C LEU A 68 -7.79 2.46 -7.11
N ASN A 69 -7.88 2.21 -5.80
CA ASN A 69 -8.99 2.63 -4.94
C ASN A 69 -8.82 4.00 -4.27
N VAL A 70 -7.66 4.66 -4.37
CA VAL A 70 -7.49 6.03 -3.83
C VAL A 70 -7.93 7.03 -4.89
N LYS A 71 -8.91 7.88 -4.57
CA LYS A 71 -9.56 8.83 -5.50
C LYS A 71 -9.13 10.26 -5.29
N PHE A 72 -8.53 10.53 -4.14
CA PHE A 72 -8.04 11.82 -3.72
C PHE A 72 -7.07 11.61 -2.56
N CYS A 73 -5.99 12.37 -2.51
CA CYS A 73 -5.16 12.49 -1.33
C CYS A 73 -4.61 13.90 -1.19
N ARG A 74 -4.75 14.51 -0.02
CA ARG A 74 -4.09 15.78 0.27
C ARG A 74 -3.42 15.72 1.64
N ALA A 75 -2.16 16.14 1.68
CA ALA A 75 -1.47 16.34 2.94
C ALA A 75 -1.88 17.68 3.55
N GLU A 76 -2.12 17.69 4.84
CA GLU A 76 -2.55 18.86 5.63
C GLU A 76 -1.79 18.90 6.95
N GLY A 77 -1.85 20.05 7.63
CA GLY A 77 -1.20 20.27 8.92
C GLY A 77 0.21 20.86 8.81
N SER A 78 0.80 21.12 9.97
CA SER A 78 2.18 21.59 10.14
C SER A 78 3.10 20.46 10.58
N ALA A 79 4.41 20.65 10.43
CA ALA A 79 5.42 19.69 10.84
C ALA A 79 5.16 19.14 12.26
N GLY A 80 5.09 17.81 12.40
CA GLY A 80 4.79 17.11 13.66
C GLY A 80 3.31 16.77 13.89
N GLU A 81 2.39 17.44 13.19
CA GLU A 81 0.94 17.21 13.24
C GLU A 81 0.34 17.01 11.85
N GLU A 82 1.16 16.56 10.90
CA GLU A 82 0.71 16.31 9.54
C GLU A 82 -0.32 15.17 9.47
N SER A 83 -1.25 15.28 8.54
CA SER A 83 -2.20 14.22 8.22
C SER A 83 -2.47 14.15 6.72
N LEU A 84 -3.00 13.02 6.26
CA LEU A 84 -3.44 12.83 4.89
C LEU A 84 -4.96 12.70 4.88
N VAL A 85 -5.64 13.59 4.16
CA VAL A 85 -7.06 13.47 3.84
C VAL A 85 -7.17 12.62 2.58
N VAL A 86 -7.73 11.42 2.72
CA VAL A 86 -7.77 10.41 1.65
C VAL A 86 -9.21 10.05 1.33
N GLY A 87 -9.58 10.14 0.05
CA GLY A 87 -10.85 9.62 -0.47
C GLY A 87 -10.65 8.22 -1.04
N LEU A 88 -11.31 7.22 -0.47
CA LEU A 88 -11.29 5.84 -0.94
C LEU A 88 -12.55 5.52 -1.75
N GLY A 89 -12.40 4.76 -2.84
CA GLY A 89 -13.50 4.45 -3.74
C GLY A 89 -13.33 3.13 -4.48
N ARG A 90 -14.21 2.93 -5.46
CA ARG A 90 -14.30 1.80 -6.37
C ARG A 90 -13.11 1.75 -7.33
N LYS A 91 -12.97 0.66 -8.08
CA LYS A 91 -11.88 0.50 -9.06
C LYS A 91 -12.01 1.34 -10.34
N PHE A 92 -13.17 1.96 -10.55
CA PHE A 92 -13.46 2.82 -11.70
C PHE A 92 -13.55 4.29 -11.26
N GLU A 93 -13.72 5.17 -12.24
CA GLU A 93 -13.98 6.58 -11.98
C GLU A 93 -15.28 6.75 -11.19
N GLN A 94 -15.25 7.66 -10.22
CA GLN A 94 -16.42 8.03 -9.43
C GLN A 94 -16.35 9.49 -8.97
N PRO A 95 -17.50 10.12 -8.68
CA PRO A 95 -17.55 11.39 -7.98
C PRO A 95 -16.89 11.31 -6.59
N LEU A 96 -16.31 12.42 -6.14
CA LEU A 96 -15.73 12.53 -4.80
C LEU A 96 -16.79 12.47 -3.68
N GLY A 97 -18.03 12.87 -3.97
CA GLY A 97 -19.15 12.73 -3.03
C GLY A 97 -19.46 11.29 -2.66
N ASP A 98 -19.10 10.34 -3.53
CA ASP A 98 -19.29 8.90 -3.31
C ASP A 98 -18.06 8.23 -2.66
N ALA A 99 -17.01 9.00 -2.38
CA ALA A 99 -15.80 8.47 -1.76
C ALA A 99 -15.99 8.31 -0.25
N HIS A 100 -15.43 7.23 0.29
CA HIS A 100 -15.28 7.08 1.74
C HIS A 100 -14.03 7.84 2.20
N TRP A 101 -14.23 8.86 3.02
CA TRP A 101 -13.16 9.75 3.47
C TRP A 101 -12.53 9.26 4.77
N ILE A 102 -11.19 9.23 4.79
CA ILE A 102 -10.41 8.95 5.99
C ILE A 102 -9.34 10.02 6.19
N ARG A 103 -9.05 10.33 7.45
CA ARG A 103 -7.88 11.14 7.83
C ARG A 103 -6.84 10.22 8.45
N LEU A 104 -5.69 10.08 7.79
CA LEU A 104 -4.55 9.32 8.27
C LEU A 104 -3.58 10.26 8.97
N ALA A 105 -3.38 10.11 10.27
CA ALA A 105 -2.30 10.79 10.99
C ALA A 105 -0.95 10.33 10.43
N PHE A 106 -0.11 11.28 10.01
CA PHE A 106 1.24 11.02 9.54
C PHE A 106 2.22 11.13 10.71
N ARG A 107 2.97 10.06 10.97
CA ARG A 107 3.92 10.01 12.09
C ARG A 107 5.27 9.52 11.59
N GLN A 108 6.26 10.41 11.56
CA GLN A 108 7.66 10.01 11.44
C GLN A 108 8.15 9.50 12.81
N GLN A 109 8.39 8.20 12.90
CA GLN A 109 8.78 7.54 14.14
C GLN A 109 10.30 7.55 14.32
N GLU A 110 11.05 7.43 13.21
CA GLU A 110 12.51 7.53 13.20
C GLU A 110 13.02 8.09 11.87
N SER A 111 14.09 8.87 11.91
CA SER A 111 14.86 9.27 10.72
C SER A 111 16.32 9.47 11.11
N SER A 112 17.13 8.42 10.97
CA SER A 112 18.58 8.40 11.22
C SER A 112 19.34 7.85 10.01
N ASP A 113 20.67 7.84 10.05
CA ASP A 113 21.51 7.22 9.01
C ASP A 113 21.44 5.68 9.00
N ARG A 114 20.77 5.09 9.99
CA ARG A 114 20.67 3.64 10.15
C ARG A 114 19.24 3.14 10.03
N ARG A 115 18.22 3.95 10.29
CA ARG A 115 16.83 3.52 10.18
C ARG A 115 15.91 4.71 9.92
N PHE A 116 14.93 4.46 9.07
CA PHE A 116 13.84 5.37 8.79
C PHE A 116 12.54 4.62 9.05
N ALA A 117 11.60 5.25 9.75
CA ALA A 117 10.32 4.64 10.07
C ALA A 117 9.22 5.70 10.05
N VAL A 118 8.15 5.40 9.32
CA VAL A 118 7.00 6.29 9.17
C VAL A 118 5.70 5.48 9.15
N GLY A 119 4.65 6.06 9.72
CA GLY A 119 3.33 5.44 9.79
C GLY A 119 2.21 6.40 9.42
N LEU A 120 1.21 5.85 8.75
CA LEU A 120 -0.09 6.43 8.49
C LEU A 120 -1.13 5.67 9.32
N GLN A 121 -1.87 6.36 10.18
CA GLN A 121 -2.78 5.71 11.12
C GLN A 121 -4.13 6.42 11.20
N ALA A 122 -5.20 5.65 11.28
CA ALA A 122 -6.54 6.15 11.59
C ALA A 122 -7.25 5.21 12.57
N ALA A 123 -7.96 5.79 13.54
CA ALA A 123 -8.76 5.02 14.50
C ALA A 123 -9.90 4.27 13.81
N GLU A 124 -10.49 4.89 12.78
CA GLU A 124 -11.54 4.32 11.95
C GLU A 124 -11.09 4.29 10.49
N GLY A 125 -11.46 3.21 9.80
CA GLY A 125 -11.14 2.99 8.40
C GLY A 125 -12.39 2.62 7.58
N PRO A 126 -12.21 2.33 6.28
CA PRO A 126 -13.30 1.97 5.40
C PRO A 126 -14.04 0.71 5.88
N LEU A 127 -15.33 0.66 5.56
CA LEU A 127 -16.17 -0.55 5.72
C LEU A 127 -16.19 -1.11 7.16
N GLY A 128 -16.15 -0.23 8.17
CA GLY A 128 -16.22 -0.64 9.57
C GLY A 128 -14.92 -1.22 10.13
N THR A 129 -13.79 -0.96 9.47
CA THR A 129 -12.45 -1.28 10.00
C THR A 129 -12.01 -0.25 11.03
N ARG A 130 -11.13 -0.67 11.94
CA ARG A 130 -10.55 0.15 13.01
C ARG A 130 -9.05 -0.01 13.06
N ASN A 131 -8.36 0.90 13.74
CA ASN A 131 -6.91 0.86 13.94
C ASN A 131 -6.16 0.62 12.61
N TYR A 132 -6.60 1.32 11.57
CA TYR A 132 -6.09 1.19 10.22
C TYR A 132 -4.68 1.76 10.14
N ARG A 133 -3.74 0.98 9.61
CA ARG A 133 -2.31 1.31 9.60
C ARG A 133 -1.66 0.94 8.27
N ILE A 134 -0.95 1.90 7.70
CA ILE A 134 0.07 1.67 6.68
C ILE A 134 1.39 2.16 7.28
N ALA A 135 2.42 1.33 7.32
CA ALA A 135 3.72 1.75 7.84
C ALA A 135 4.84 1.29 6.91
N LEU A 136 5.91 2.07 6.88
CA LEU A 136 7.14 1.72 6.19
C LEU A 136 8.31 1.91 7.15
N GLU A 137 9.14 0.89 7.19
CA GLU A 137 10.46 0.92 7.79
C GLU A 137 11.52 0.65 6.72
N ALA A 138 12.63 1.37 6.81
CA ALA A 138 13.73 1.29 5.86
C ALA A 138 15.09 1.29 6.57
N ALA A 139 16.05 0.60 5.95
CA ALA A 139 17.38 0.35 6.47
C ALA A 139 18.40 0.24 5.32
N PRO A 140 19.64 0.77 5.47
CA PRO A 140 20.69 0.55 4.48
C PRO A 140 20.99 -0.93 4.24
N GLN A 141 21.07 -1.33 2.97
CA GLN A 141 21.50 -2.65 2.52
C GLN A 141 22.65 -2.48 1.52
N GLY A 142 23.88 -2.59 2.00
CA GLY A 142 25.05 -2.21 1.19
C GLY A 142 25.03 -0.72 0.86
N GLU A 143 25.67 -0.34 -0.26
CA GLU A 143 25.81 1.07 -0.66
C GLU A 143 24.65 1.61 -1.50
N ARG A 144 23.93 0.72 -2.20
CA ARG A 144 22.96 1.12 -3.25
C ARG A 144 21.55 0.58 -3.04
N GLU A 145 21.35 -0.29 -2.06
CA GLU A 145 20.06 -0.91 -1.83
C GLU A 145 19.49 -0.53 -0.47
N THR A 146 18.18 -0.67 -0.34
CA THR A 146 17.45 -0.42 0.89
C THR A 146 16.64 -1.65 1.25
N LEU A 147 16.82 -2.14 2.47
CA LEU A 147 15.89 -3.07 3.06
C LEU A 147 14.61 -2.33 3.45
N LEU A 148 13.48 -2.75 2.89
CA LEU A 148 12.15 -2.23 3.16
C LEU A 148 11.32 -3.26 3.94
N HIS A 149 10.55 -2.76 4.89
CA HIS A 149 9.45 -3.48 5.51
C HIS A 149 8.20 -2.60 5.46
N VAL A 150 7.17 -3.07 4.77
CA VAL A 150 5.89 -2.38 4.65
C VAL A 150 4.83 -3.19 5.38
N THR A 151 4.11 -2.55 6.30
CA THR A 151 2.99 -3.17 7.01
C THR A 151 1.70 -2.53 6.56
N TYR A 152 0.72 -3.36 6.23
CA TYR A 152 -0.68 -2.99 6.06
C TYR A 152 -1.52 -3.77 7.06
N ALA A 153 -2.20 -3.08 7.98
CA ALA A 153 -2.95 -3.72 9.04
C ALA A 153 -4.23 -2.96 9.39
N TYR A 154 -5.22 -3.70 9.85
CA TYR A 154 -6.44 -3.15 10.41
C TYR A 154 -7.12 -4.19 11.30
N GLN A 155 -7.97 -3.71 12.20
CA GLN A 155 -8.94 -4.52 12.90
C GLN A 155 -10.26 -4.49 12.17
N SER A 156 -10.95 -5.62 12.15
CA SER A 156 -12.31 -5.72 11.63
C SER A 156 -13.22 -6.16 12.77
N SER A 157 -14.40 -5.57 12.87
CA SER A 157 -15.42 -6.06 13.81
C SER A 157 -16.04 -7.36 13.31
N TRP A 158 -16.71 -8.11 14.19
CA TRP A 158 -17.41 -9.34 13.79
C TRP A 158 -18.51 -9.07 12.74
N THR A 159 -19.23 -7.94 12.85
CA THR A 159 -20.24 -7.52 11.87
C THR A 159 -19.62 -7.19 10.52
N ALA A 160 -18.52 -6.42 10.52
CA ALA A 160 -17.79 -6.08 9.31
C ALA A 160 -17.20 -7.33 8.63
N ARG A 161 -16.69 -8.30 9.40
CA ARG A 161 -16.28 -9.61 8.87
C ARG A 161 -17.42 -10.35 8.20
N ALA A 162 -18.58 -10.46 8.84
CA ALA A 162 -19.72 -11.17 8.29
C ALA A 162 -20.18 -10.55 6.96
N ALA A 163 -20.32 -9.22 6.91
CA ALA A 163 -20.67 -8.51 5.68
C ALA A 163 -19.63 -8.72 4.56
N MET A 164 -18.34 -8.66 4.90
CA MET A 164 -17.27 -8.85 3.94
C MET A 164 -17.18 -10.30 3.45
N GLN A 165 -17.48 -11.29 4.30
CA GLN A 165 -17.60 -12.70 3.89
C GLN A 165 -18.73 -12.88 2.87
N VAL A 166 -19.88 -12.24 3.04
CA VAL A 166 -20.99 -12.29 2.06
C VAL A 166 -20.57 -11.66 0.72
N TYR A 167 -19.90 -10.50 0.74
CA TYR A 167 -19.37 -9.88 -0.49
C TYR A 167 -18.35 -10.79 -1.19
N LEU A 168 -17.44 -11.39 -0.42
CA LEU A 168 -16.39 -12.28 -0.96
C LEU A 168 -16.94 -13.64 -1.38
N ALA A 169 -18.08 -14.08 -0.86
CA ALA A 169 -18.77 -15.27 -1.37
C ALA A 169 -19.51 -15.01 -2.69
N THR A 170 -19.71 -13.75 -3.06
CA THR A 170 -20.46 -13.33 -4.26
C THR A 170 -19.54 -12.68 -5.29
N ALA A 171 -19.44 -11.34 -5.27
CA ALA A 171 -18.74 -10.53 -6.26
C ALA A 171 -17.21 -10.53 -6.10
N GLY A 172 -16.68 -11.14 -5.04
CA GLY A 172 -15.24 -11.27 -4.79
C GLY A 172 -14.74 -12.71 -4.69
N SER A 173 -15.54 -13.71 -5.07
CA SER A 173 -15.22 -15.13 -4.86
C SER A 173 -14.06 -15.63 -5.73
N ASP A 174 -13.79 -14.95 -6.84
CA ASP A 174 -12.66 -15.17 -7.72
C ASP A 174 -11.36 -14.51 -7.20
N LYS A 175 -11.45 -13.64 -6.19
CA LYS A 175 -10.33 -12.84 -5.70
C LYS A 175 -9.49 -13.62 -4.71
N VAL A 176 -8.27 -13.92 -5.15
CA VAL A 176 -7.25 -14.63 -4.36
C VAL A 176 -6.05 -13.73 -4.09
N GLY A 177 -5.40 -13.99 -2.96
CA GLY A 177 -4.11 -13.46 -2.59
C GLY A 177 -2.97 -14.21 -3.27
N PHE A 178 -1.82 -14.16 -2.62
CA PHE A 178 -0.54 -14.63 -3.11
C PHE A 178 -0.04 -15.85 -2.35
N SER A 179 -0.33 -15.94 -1.05
CA SER A 179 0.06 -17.09 -0.25
C SER A 179 -0.86 -18.28 -0.50
N ARG A 180 -0.45 -19.47 -0.03
CA ARG A 180 -1.20 -20.72 -0.16
C ARG A 180 -1.75 -21.17 1.19
N GLU A 181 -2.91 -21.81 1.19
CA GLU A 181 -3.56 -22.34 2.40
C GLU A 181 -2.89 -23.58 3.00
N GLY A 182 -1.84 -24.10 2.36
CA GLY A 182 -1.10 -25.27 2.81
C GLY A 182 0.24 -25.40 2.10
N ALA A 183 0.97 -26.47 2.40
CA ALA A 183 2.26 -26.75 1.79
C ALA A 183 2.11 -27.26 0.34
N GLY A 184 3.05 -26.88 -0.51
CA GLY A 184 3.16 -27.38 -1.88
C GLY A 184 2.46 -26.53 -2.94
N ALA A 185 2.90 -26.66 -4.19
CA ALA A 185 2.45 -25.85 -5.32
C ALA A 185 1.00 -26.10 -5.76
N ALA A 186 0.39 -27.20 -5.28
CA ALA A 186 -1.01 -27.54 -5.58
C ALA A 186 -2.01 -26.94 -4.58
N ALA A 187 -1.55 -26.47 -3.41
CA ALA A 187 -2.44 -25.89 -2.41
C ALA A 187 -3.11 -24.61 -2.95
N PRO A 188 -4.42 -24.41 -2.71
CA PRO A 188 -5.13 -23.25 -3.23
C PRO A 188 -4.52 -21.95 -2.70
N LEU A 189 -4.59 -20.90 -3.52
CA LEU A 189 -4.25 -19.56 -3.09
C LEU A 189 -5.27 -19.08 -2.07
N VAL A 190 -4.80 -18.34 -1.08
CA VAL A 190 -5.62 -17.79 -0.01
C VAL A 190 -6.71 -16.87 -0.58
N GLY A 191 -7.97 -17.18 -0.29
CA GLY A 191 -9.12 -16.33 -0.61
C GLY A 191 -9.54 -15.43 0.55
N GLY A 192 -10.78 -14.91 0.47
CA GLY A 192 -11.44 -14.29 1.61
C GLY A 192 -10.75 -13.01 2.12
N MET A 193 -10.85 -12.79 3.43
CA MET A 193 -10.32 -11.61 4.11
C MET A 193 -8.80 -11.53 4.00
N ARG A 194 -8.10 -12.63 4.28
CA ARG A 194 -6.64 -12.72 4.17
C ARG A 194 -6.17 -12.50 2.72
N GLY A 195 -6.87 -13.05 1.73
CA GLY A 195 -6.56 -12.79 0.31
C GLY A 195 -6.73 -11.32 -0.05
N SER A 196 -7.82 -10.68 0.40
CA SER A 196 -8.07 -9.25 0.21
C SER A 196 -7.00 -8.36 0.87
N LEU A 197 -6.57 -8.73 2.07
CA LEU A 197 -5.48 -8.08 2.79
C LEU A 197 -4.16 -8.16 2.02
N GLU A 198 -3.78 -9.35 1.55
CA GLU A 198 -2.55 -9.57 0.79
C GLU A 198 -2.49 -8.74 -0.49
N ARG A 199 -3.62 -8.66 -1.21
CA ARG A 199 -3.74 -7.84 -2.42
C ARG A 199 -3.51 -6.36 -2.14
N ASN A 200 -4.10 -5.82 -1.07
CA ASN A 200 -3.90 -4.43 -0.69
C ASN A 200 -2.48 -4.16 -0.20
N ALA A 201 -1.92 -5.04 0.64
CA ALA A 201 -0.53 -4.93 1.10
C ALA A 201 0.44 -4.85 -0.09
N MET A 202 0.26 -5.74 -1.08
CA MET A 202 1.04 -5.73 -2.31
C MET A 202 0.83 -4.46 -3.14
N ARG A 203 -0.40 -3.98 -3.32
CA ARG A 203 -0.66 -2.75 -4.08
C ARG A 203 -0.03 -1.51 -3.45
N TYR A 204 -0.02 -1.39 -2.13
CA TYR A 204 0.67 -0.31 -1.42
C TYR A 204 2.19 -0.43 -1.58
N TYR A 205 2.77 -1.62 -1.41
CA TYR A 205 4.19 -1.83 -1.66
C TYR A 205 4.58 -1.48 -3.11
N LEU A 206 3.81 -1.92 -4.10
CA LEU A 206 4.08 -1.60 -5.50
C LEU A 206 3.95 -0.10 -5.80
N ALA A 207 3.07 0.63 -5.10
CA ALA A 207 2.99 2.09 -5.21
C ALA A 207 4.24 2.77 -4.65
N ILE A 208 4.76 2.29 -3.53
CA ILE A 208 6.02 2.76 -2.95
C ILE A 208 7.17 2.50 -3.94
N GLU A 209 7.32 1.27 -4.43
CA GLU A 209 8.41 0.93 -5.37
C GLU A 209 8.33 1.73 -6.68
N ALA A 210 7.13 1.81 -7.28
CA ALA A 210 6.92 2.56 -8.52
C ALA A 210 7.28 4.04 -8.35
N TRP A 211 6.86 4.67 -7.25
CA TRP A 211 7.18 6.08 -6.99
C TRP A 211 8.67 6.28 -6.70
N LEU A 212 9.30 5.41 -5.89
CA LEU A 212 10.75 5.47 -5.62
C LEU A 212 11.58 5.32 -6.90
N GLY A 213 11.15 4.48 -7.85
CA GLY A 213 11.80 4.31 -9.15
C GLY A 213 11.77 5.55 -10.05
N THR A 214 10.99 6.57 -9.69
CA THR A 214 10.84 7.81 -10.47
C THR A 214 11.53 9.02 -9.84
N LEU A 215 12.25 8.85 -8.72
CA LEU A 215 12.87 9.97 -8.00
C LEU A 215 13.92 10.72 -8.83
N GLY A 216 14.63 10.02 -9.73
CA GLY A 216 15.61 10.60 -10.64
C GLY A 216 15.01 11.38 -11.82
N LEU A 217 13.69 11.36 -12.01
CA LEU A 217 13.01 12.09 -13.08
C LEU A 217 12.65 13.52 -12.66
N ALA A 218 12.44 14.38 -13.66
CA ALA A 218 11.94 15.72 -13.44
C ALA A 218 10.55 15.69 -12.77
N PRO A 219 10.21 16.64 -11.87
CA PRO A 219 8.94 16.64 -11.16
C PRO A 219 7.70 16.57 -12.07
N ALA A 220 7.76 17.21 -13.25
CA ALA A 220 6.68 17.23 -14.22
C ALA A 220 6.38 15.85 -14.85
N GLU A 221 7.39 14.97 -14.95
CA GLU A 221 7.27 13.66 -15.59
C GLU A 221 7.00 12.55 -14.57
N ARG A 222 7.42 12.77 -13.31
CA ARG A 222 7.38 11.79 -12.22
C ARG A 222 6.01 11.16 -12.04
N GLN A 223 4.95 11.96 -11.95
CA GLN A 223 3.61 11.45 -11.67
C GLN A 223 3.08 10.54 -12.77
N HIS A 224 3.23 10.95 -14.03
CA HIS A 224 2.79 10.12 -15.15
C HIS A 224 3.59 8.81 -15.19
N ARG A 225 4.92 8.88 -15.03
CA ARG A 225 5.74 7.67 -15.04
C ARG A 225 5.40 6.74 -13.88
N ALA A 226 5.16 7.25 -12.68
CA ALA A 226 4.79 6.44 -11.53
C ALA A 226 3.46 5.69 -11.75
N LEU A 227 2.50 6.28 -12.49
CA LEU A 227 1.28 5.58 -12.89
C LEU A 227 1.58 4.40 -13.83
N GLU A 228 2.41 4.63 -14.84
CA GLU A 228 2.79 3.57 -15.79
C GLU A 228 3.54 2.42 -15.11
N GLU A 229 4.50 2.75 -14.24
CA GLU A 229 5.28 1.79 -13.46
C GLU A 229 4.38 0.99 -12.52
N TRP A 230 3.49 1.66 -11.78
CA TRP A 230 2.57 0.98 -10.87
C TRP A 230 1.67 0.00 -11.62
N PHE A 231 1.06 0.42 -12.73
CA PHE A 231 0.19 -0.44 -13.52
C PHE A 231 0.98 -1.66 -14.04
N SER A 232 2.14 -1.42 -14.64
CA SER A 232 3.00 -2.48 -15.18
C SER A 232 3.44 -3.46 -14.08
N ALA A 233 3.72 -2.96 -12.88
CA ALA A 233 4.06 -3.79 -11.73
C ALA A 233 2.89 -4.66 -11.26
N THR A 234 1.65 -4.18 -11.32
CA THR A 234 0.46 -4.98 -10.99
C THR A 234 0.16 -6.06 -12.03
N GLU A 235 0.44 -5.79 -13.31
CA GLU A 235 0.23 -6.75 -14.41
C GLU A 235 1.21 -7.94 -14.36
N ARG A 236 2.27 -7.88 -13.55
CA ARG A 236 3.11 -9.05 -13.22
C ARG A 236 2.37 -10.10 -12.39
N TYR A 237 1.24 -9.73 -11.78
CA TYR A 237 0.42 -10.59 -10.93
C TYR A 237 -1.04 -10.56 -11.38
N PRO A 238 -1.37 -10.94 -12.62
CA PRO A 238 -2.68 -10.68 -13.20
C PRO A 238 -3.79 -11.45 -12.47
N ARG A 239 -3.49 -12.67 -11.98
CA ARG A 239 -4.45 -13.47 -11.20
C ARG A 239 -4.89 -12.78 -9.90
N GLN A 240 -3.99 -12.01 -9.28
CA GLN A 240 -4.23 -11.37 -7.99
C GLN A 240 -4.67 -9.91 -8.16
N LEU A 241 -4.02 -9.15 -9.05
CA LEU A 241 -4.08 -7.69 -9.00
C LEU A 241 -4.75 -7.02 -10.20
N GLN A 242 -4.87 -7.70 -11.35
CA GLN A 242 -5.49 -7.13 -12.55
C GLN A 242 -6.99 -6.92 -12.33
N GLU A 243 -7.48 -5.72 -12.63
CA GLU A 243 -8.88 -5.34 -12.37
C GLU A 243 -9.52 -4.51 -13.49
N VAL A 244 -8.70 -3.81 -14.26
CA VAL A 244 -9.05 -2.85 -15.31
C VAL A 244 -7.97 -2.83 -16.38
N THR A 245 -8.27 -2.32 -17.58
CA THR A 245 -7.27 -2.15 -18.64
C THR A 245 -6.33 -0.97 -18.35
N ARG A 246 -5.16 -0.96 -19.01
CA ARG A 246 -4.20 0.15 -18.92
C ARG A 246 -4.82 1.48 -19.29
N LYS A 247 -5.59 1.51 -20.39
CA LYS A 247 -6.23 2.73 -20.90
C LYS A 247 -7.21 3.30 -19.88
N GLU A 248 -8.04 2.45 -19.27
CA GLU A 248 -8.99 2.86 -18.24
C GLU A 248 -8.28 3.38 -16.99
N TYR A 249 -7.27 2.66 -16.49
CA TYR A 249 -6.50 3.07 -15.32
C TYR A 249 -5.81 4.42 -15.52
N ILE A 250 -5.04 4.58 -16.60
CA ILE A 250 -4.29 5.82 -16.86
C ILE A 250 -5.26 6.99 -17.01
N ALA A 251 -6.32 6.84 -17.82
CA ALA A 251 -7.29 7.91 -18.04
C ALA A 251 -7.97 8.34 -16.73
N MET A 252 -8.39 7.38 -15.90
CA MET A 252 -8.98 7.66 -14.59
C MET A 252 -7.99 8.39 -13.68
N LYS A 253 -6.77 7.85 -13.51
CA LYS A 253 -5.77 8.42 -12.59
C LYS A 253 -5.28 9.79 -13.00
N THR A 254 -5.15 10.08 -14.28
CA THR A 254 -4.83 11.44 -14.76
C THR A 254 -5.89 12.44 -14.31
N ARG A 255 -7.18 12.12 -14.41
CA ARG A 255 -8.27 13.00 -13.92
C ARG A 255 -8.27 13.15 -12.41
N GLU A 256 -8.06 12.05 -11.67
CA GLU A 256 -7.99 12.07 -10.20
C GLU A 256 -6.84 12.96 -9.70
N ILE A 257 -5.66 12.89 -10.35
CA ILE A 257 -4.50 13.74 -10.04
C ILE A 257 -4.76 15.21 -10.38
N GLN A 258 -5.32 15.52 -11.55
CA GLN A 258 -5.67 16.89 -11.92
C GLN A 258 -6.64 17.52 -10.90
N ARG A 259 -7.61 16.74 -10.42
CA ARG A 259 -8.54 17.17 -9.37
C ARG A 259 -7.85 17.32 -8.01
N GLN A 260 -6.85 16.50 -7.70
CA GLN A 260 -6.07 16.64 -6.46
C GLN A 260 -5.29 17.96 -6.38
N GLN A 261 -4.88 18.49 -7.53
CA GLN A 261 -4.15 19.75 -7.65
C GLN A 261 -5.06 20.98 -7.54
N SER A 262 -6.38 20.82 -7.67
CA SER A 262 -7.32 21.93 -7.46
C SER A 262 -7.73 22.06 -5.99
N ARG A 263 -8.09 23.29 -5.58
CA ARG A 263 -8.54 23.58 -4.20
C ARG A 263 -9.97 23.08 -3.95
N VAL A 264 -10.16 21.77 -4.04
CA VAL A 264 -11.45 21.11 -3.74
C VAL A 264 -11.64 21.05 -2.22
N ARG A 265 -12.78 21.55 -1.74
CA ARG A 265 -13.17 21.32 -0.33
C ARG A 265 -13.55 19.86 -0.12
N THR A 266 -13.07 19.27 0.97
CA THR A 266 -13.44 17.90 1.36
C THR A 266 -14.38 17.92 2.57
N PRO A 267 -15.15 16.84 2.84
CA PRO A 267 -15.96 16.75 4.04
C PRO A 267 -15.18 16.76 5.36
N LEU A 268 -13.84 16.65 5.28
CA LEU A 268 -12.95 16.64 6.44
C LEU A 268 -12.24 17.98 6.67
N ASP A 269 -12.44 18.98 5.80
CA ASP A 269 -11.91 20.34 5.95
C ASP A 269 -12.52 21.08 7.16
#